data_AF-A0A8X6NPH7-F1
#
_entry.id   AF-A0A8X6NPH7-F1
#
_cell.length_a   1.000
_cell.length_b   1.000
_cell.length_c   1.000
_cell.angle_alpha   90.00
_cell.angle_beta   90.00
_cell.angle_gamma   90.00
#
_symmetry.space_group_name_H-M   'P 1'
#
loop_
_entity.id
_entity.type
_entity.pdbx_description
1 polymer ?
#
loop_
_entity_poly.entity_id
_entity_poly.type
_entity_poly.pdbx_seq_one_letter_code
_entity_poly.pdbx_strand_id
1 'polypeptide(L)'
;MQDYIDKKQVEIISHEVHNKERLFYLPHLAVKKIANEETKCRKVFDVSSHPPSHPSLNDAFEIESNLLPDIMATLLRFRLSKISTW
;
A
#
# COMPACT_ATOMS: atom_id res chain seq x y z
N MET A 1 11.54 -10.21 -4.58
CA MET A 1 10.55 -10.66 -5.59
C MET A 1 10.24 -12.11 -5.31
N GLN A 2 11.25 -12.96 -5.18
CA GLN A 2 11.08 -14.33 -4.70
C GLN A 2 10.21 -14.45 -3.43
N ASP A 3 10.49 -13.66 -2.39
CA ASP A 3 9.65 -13.63 -1.17
C ASP A 3 8.15 -13.36 -1.41
N TYR A 4 7.80 -12.55 -2.41
CA TYR A 4 6.40 -12.30 -2.77
C TYR A 4 5.78 -13.49 -3.51
N ILE A 5 6.56 -14.19 -4.35
CA ILE A 5 6.14 -15.40 -5.07
C ILE A 5 5.91 -16.53 -4.07
N ASP A 6 6.87 -16.74 -3.16
CA ASP A 6 6.81 -17.80 -2.14
C ASP A 6 5.60 -17.62 -1.21
N LYS A 7 5.26 -16.36 -0.90
CA LYS A 7 4.06 -15.98 -0.13
C LYS A 7 2.76 -15.97 -0.94
N LYS A 8 2.81 -16.28 -2.24
CA LYS A 8 1.66 -16.22 -3.17
C LYS A 8 0.97 -14.85 -3.22
N GLN A 9 1.75 -13.78 -3.08
CA GLN A 9 1.27 -12.40 -3.19
C GLN A 9 1.36 -11.86 -4.62
N VAL A 10 2.24 -12.46 -5.44
CA VAL A 10 2.40 -12.14 -6.86
C VAL A 10 2.59 -13.43 -7.65
N GLU A 11 2.22 -13.39 -8.93
CA GLU A 11 2.42 -14.48 -9.88
C GLU A 11 3.17 -14.01 -11.12
N ILE A 12 3.85 -14.94 -11.79
CA ILE A 12 4.52 -14.66 -13.07
C ILE A 12 3.49 -14.88 -14.17
N ILE A 13 3.21 -13.81 -14.92
CA ILE A 13 2.27 -13.85 -16.04
C ILE A 13 2.97 -14.22 -17.36
N SER A 14 2.38 -15.13 -18.14
CA SER A 14 2.85 -15.42 -19.50
C SER A 14 2.50 -14.27 -20.44
N HIS A 15 3.43 -13.91 -21.33
CA HIS A 15 3.27 -12.83 -22.31
C HIS A 15 2.22 -13.13 -23.39
N GLU A 16 1.81 -14.39 -23.55
CA GLU A 16 0.95 -14.83 -24.65
C GLU A 16 -0.55 -14.76 -24.35
N VAL A 17 -0.94 -14.58 -23.08
CA VAL A 17 -2.29 -14.91 -22.60
C VAL A 17 -3.22 -13.69 -22.47
N HIS A 18 -2.70 -12.46 -22.50
CA HIS A 18 -3.50 -11.30 -22.09
C HIS A 18 -3.61 -10.23 -23.18
N ASN A 19 -4.84 -9.71 -23.34
CA ASN A 19 -5.12 -8.53 -24.15
C ASN A 19 -4.21 -7.39 -23.65
N LYS A 20 -3.29 -6.93 -24.49
CA LYS A 20 -2.30 -5.89 -24.17
C LYS A 20 -2.95 -4.59 -23.69
N GLU A 21 -4.22 -4.37 -24.02
CA GLU A 21 -5.01 -3.21 -23.59
C GLU A 21 -5.30 -3.18 -22.08
N ARG A 22 -5.09 -4.28 -21.34
CA ARG A 22 -5.34 -4.36 -19.89
C ARG A 22 -4.07 -4.59 -19.06
N LEU A 23 -2.90 -4.34 -19.63
CA LEU A 23 -1.63 -4.46 -18.92
C LEU A 23 -1.21 -3.09 -18.39
N PHE A 24 -1.08 -2.99 -17.07
CA PHE A 24 -0.56 -1.81 -16.38
C PHE A 24 0.71 -2.18 -15.64
N TYR A 25 1.71 -1.31 -15.74
CA TYR A 25 2.96 -1.46 -15.01
C TYR A 25 3.01 -0.46 -13.87
N LEU A 26 3.19 -0.95 -12.64
CA LEU A 26 3.46 -0.10 -11.48
C LEU A 26 4.97 0.11 -11.34
N PRO A 27 5.45 1.37 -11.41
CA PRO A 27 6.84 1.68 -11.08
C PRO A 27 7.18 1.18 -9.68
N HIS A 28 8.37 0.62 -9.50
CA HIS A 28 8.81 0.14 -8.19
C HIS A 28 10.20 0.66 -7.84
N LEU A 29 10.37 1.02 -6.56
CA LEU A 29 11.59 1.60 -6.03
C LEU A 29 12.06 0.79 -4.81
N ALA A 30 13.37 0.60 -4.70
CA ALA A 30 13.98 0.03 -3.50
C ALA A 30 14.29 1.14 -2.51
N VAL A 31 13.62 1.13 -1.37
CA VAL A 31 13.82 2.12 -0.30
C VAL A 31 14.59 1.48 0.85
N LYS A 32 15.72 2.08 1.21
CA LYS A 32 16.50 1.72 2.40
C LYS A 32 16.39 2.84 3.42
N LYS A 33 16.05 2.51 4.67
CA LYS A 33 16.13 3.48 5.77
C LYS A 33 17.60 3.63 6.16
N ILE A 34 18.14 4.84 6.08
CA ILE A 34 19.57 5.14 6.30
C ILE A 34 19.95 4.98 7.79
N ALA A 35 18.98 5.00 8.71
CA ALA A 35 19.23 5.08 10.14
C ALA A 35 19.98 3.88 10.76
N ASN A 36 19.84 2.65 10.24
CA ASN A 36 20.52 1.46 10.75
C ASN A 36 21.03 0.60 9.58
N GLU A 37 22.29 0.18 9.61
CA GLU A 37 22.93 -0.63 8.56
C GLU A 37 22.22 -1.98 8.32
N GLU A 38 21.60 -2.55 9.35
CA GLU A 38 20.86 -3.81 9.32
C GLU A 38 19.42 -3.70 8.78
N THR A 39 18.95 -2.50 8.43
CA THR A 39 17.55 -2.35 7.99
C THR A 39 17.37 -2.97 6.61
N LYS A 40 16.53 -4.02 6.54
CA LYS A 40 16.13 -4.67 5.28
C LYS A 40 15.55 -3.63 4.31
N CYS A 41 16.06 -3.61 3.07
CA CYS A 41 15.49 -2.83 1.98
C CYS A 41 14.03 -3.26 1.72
N ARG A 42 13.14 -2.28 1.49
CA ARG A 42 11.74 -2.53 1.15
C ARG A 42 11.50 -2.15 -0.30
N LYS A 43 10.68 -2.94 -1.00
CA LYS A 43 10.16 -2.56 -2.32
C LYS A 43 8.90 -1.74 -2.13
N VAL A 44 8.83 -0.56 -2.75
CA VAL A 44 7.66 0.31 -2.75
C VAL A 44 7.15 0.38 -4.18
N PHE A 45 5.86 0.15 -4.37
CA PHE A 45 5.18 0.34 -5.65
C PHE A 45 4.53 1.72 -5.66
N ASP A 46 4.81 2.51 -6.69
CA ASP A 46 4.19 3.81 -6.87
C ASP A 46 2.84 3.63 -7.57
N VAL A 47 1.79 3.56 -6.76
CA VAL A 47 0.39 3.41 -7.17
C VAL A 47 -0.21 4.73 -7.67
N SER A 48 0.47 5.85 -7.39
CA SER A 48 0.05 7.19 -7.83
C SER A 48 0.55 7.55 -9.24
N SER A 49 1.51 6.79 -9.78
CA SER A 49 2.01 7.03 -11.13
C SER A 49 0.93 6.74 -12.17
N HIS A 50 0.73 7.68 -13.09
CA HIS A 50 -0.21 7.53 -14.20
C HIS A 50 0.22 8.37 -15.42
N PRO A 51 -0.19 7.97 -16.64
CA PRO A 51 -0.04 8.82 -17.82
C PRO A 51 -0.90 10.09 -17.72
N PRO A 52 -0.55 11.18 -18.43
CA PRO A 52 -1.40 12.36 -18.50
C PRO A 52 -2.83 12.00 -18.94
N SER A 53 -3.84 12.55 -18.28
CA SER A 53 -5.28 12.32 -18.56
C SER A 53 -5.80 10.90 -18.30
N HIS A 54 -5.04 10.05 -17.60
CA HIS A 54 -5.51 8.75 -17.12
C HIS A 54 -5.49 8.70 -15.58
N PRO A 55 -6.47 8.03 -14.93
CA PRO A 55 -6.48 7.89 -13.49
C PRO A 55 -5.31 7.02 -13.00
N SER A 56 -4.80 7.30 -11.81
CA SER A 56 -3.90 6.39 -11.11
C SER A 56 -4.65 5.20 -10.54
N LEU A 57 -3.92 4.20 -10.06
CA LEU A 57 -4.55 3.07 -9.39
C LEU A 57 -5.24 3.51 -8.08
N ASN A 58 -4.77 4.57 -7.41
CA ASN A 58 -5.47 5.14 -6.25
C ASN A 58 -6.83 5.75 -6.63
N ASP A 59 -6.97 6.30 -7.84
CA ASP A 59 -8.22 6.92 -8.31
C ASP A 59 -9.23 5.89 -8.84
N ALA A 60 -8.74 4.71 -9.24
CA ALA A 60 -9.55 3.64 -9.79
C ALA A 60 -10.22 2.78 -8.70
N PHE A 61 -9.76 2.84 -7.45
CA PHE A 61 -10.38 2.11 -6.35
C PHE A 61 -11.68 2.77 -5.91
N GLU A 62 -12.70 1.95 -5.64
CA GLU A 62 -13.91 2.42 -4.99
C GLU A 62 -13.57 2.90 -3.57
N ILE A 63 -13.86 4.17 -3.31
CA ILE A 63 -13.65 4.79 -2.00
C ILE A 63 -14.87 4.45 -1.14
N GLU A 64 -14.68 3.55 -0.19
CA GLU A 64 -15.66 3.36 0.88
C GLU A 64 -15.57 4.47 1.94
N SER A 65 -16.64 4.63 2.72
CA SER A 65 -16.63 5.53 3.87
C SER A 65 -15.51 5.15 4.85
N ASN A 66 -14.81 6.14 5.39
CA ASN A 66 -13.73 5.90 6.34
C ASN A 66 -14.25 5.19 7.60
N LEU A 67 -13.89 3.92 7.75
CA LEU A 67 -14.24 3.08 8.91
C LEU A 67 -13.34 3.35 10.13
N LEU A 68 -12.25 4.09 9.95
CA LEU A 68 -11.35 4.40 11.06
C LEU A 68 -12.03 5.38 12.02
N PRO A 69 -11.94 5.14 13.34
CA PRO A 69 -12.45 6.08 14.31
C PRO A 69 -11.68 7.40 14.20
N ASP A 70 -12.38 8.51 14.41
CA ASP A 70 -11.75 9.83 14.43
C ASP A 70 -10.60 9.84 15.45
N ILE A 71 -9.39 10.18 14.98
CA ILE A 71 -8.17 10.08 15.77
C ILE A 71 -8.25 11.05 16.96
N MET A 72 -8.79 12.25 16.76
CA MET A 72 -8.90 13.24 17.84
C MET A 72 -9.88 12.77 18.91
N ALA A 73 -11.06 12.31 18.53
CA ALA A 73 -12.05 11.74 19.44
C ALA A 73 -11.48 10.52 20.19
N THR A 74 -10.72 9.67 19.48
CA THR A 74 -10.06 8.51 20.06
C THR A 74 -9.05 8.93 21.13
N LEU A 75 -8.16 9.88 20.82
CA LEU A 75 -7.16 10.39 21.76
C LEU A 75 -7.79 11.10 22.96
N LEU A 76 -8.88 11.85 22.75
CA LEU A 76 -9.61 12.51 23.84
C LEU A 76 -10.26 11.50 24.78
N ARG A 77 -10.88 10.43 24.26
CA ARG A 77 -11.42 9.34 25.09
C ARG A 77 -10.34 8.70 25.95
N PHE A 78 -9.16 8.41 25.38
CA PHE A 78 -8.03 7.89 26.17
C PHE A 78 -7.59 8.85 27.27
N ARG A 79 -7.52 10.15 26.97
CA ARG A 79 -7.07 11.17 27.93
C ARG A 79 -8.08 11.45 29.05
N LEU A 80 -9.38 11.41 28.73
CA LEU A 80 -10.45 11.84 29.61
C LEU A 80 -11.15 10.70 30.35
N SER A 81 -11.01 9.46 29.87
CA SER A 81 -11.54 8.31 30.61
C SER A 81 -10.75 8.14 31.90
N LYS A 82 -11.43 8.19 33.05
CA LYS A 82 -10.86 7.67 34.29
C LYS A 82 -10.50 6.21 34.02
N ILE A 83 -9.22 5.87 34.18
CA ILE A 83 -8.79 4.48 34.28
C ILE A 83 -9.70 3.88 35.35
N SER A 84 -10.65 3.02 34.94
CA SER A 84 -11.40 2.22 35.90
C SER A 84 -10.34 1.38 36.60
N THR A 85 -10.07 1.72 37.86
CA THR A 85 -9.22 0.95 38.75
C THR A 85 -9.78 -0.47 38.77
N TRP A 86 -8.99 -1.42 38.26
CA TRP A 86 -9.19 -2.86 38.43
C TRP A 86 -9.25 -3.23 39.90
#